data_AF-A0A936BT20-F1
#
_entry.id   AF-A0A936BT20-F1
#
_cell.length_a   1.000
_cell.length_b   1.000
_cell.length_c   1.000
_cell.angle_alpha   90.00
_cell.angle_beta   90.00
_cell.angle_gamma   90.00
#
_symmetry.space_group_name_H-M   'P 1'
#
loop_
_entity.id
_entity.type
_entity.pdbx_description
1 polymer ?
#
loop_
_entity_poly.entity_id
_entity_poly.type
_entity_poly.pdbx_seq_one_letter_code
_entity_poly.pdbx_strand_id
1 'polypeptide(L)'
;MSASPSPAPARTTGRKLAVVAGLVALTVGLSGFFMGLLQTDHAAHDTRHARVTATRPTTIPAAELYPEAPSYADLHDGRLRPNRDWTVSLATLARPDPAAQYVPAVLTAGDLARLRTTRVGRRQYDGAPPVAPHPTDQLSSAACLECHGTPTVVAGRAVPQISHPRFTSCIQCHVSSVGPASWWQARGTALSEGNSFTGSPPAGPGPRAYIGAPPTIPHTTWMRESCMSCHGPGGTAALRTSHPNRQSCVQCHAPNATLDSHFASGLPPPLPVAIWKTNAPAAALR
;
A
#
# COMPACT_ATOMS: atom_id res chain seq x y z
N MET A 1 57.76 -0.21 -63.23
CA MET A 1 57.69 -0.18 -61.75
C MET A 1 56.24 -0.45 -61.36
N SER A 2 55.88 -1.70 -61.06
CA SER A 2 54.55 -2.02 -60.56
C SER A 2 54.72 -3.02 -59.41
N ALA A 3 54.46 -2.57 -58.20
CA ALA A 3 54.51 -3.37 -56.99
C ALA A 3 53.18 -4.12 -56.82
N SER A 4 53.25 -5.44 -56.63
CA SER A 4 52.10 -6.27 -56.26
C SER A 4 51.67 -5.97 -54.80
N PRO A 5 50.38 -5.87 -54.50
CA PRO A 5 49.93 -5.70 -53.12
C PRO A 5 49.99 -7.03 -52.35
N SER A 6 50.45 -6.98 -51.09
CA SER A 6 50.43 -8.11 -50.15
C SER A 6 48.99 -8.42 -49.69
N PRO A 7 48.65 -9.69 -49.42
CA PRO A 7 47.33 -10.06 -48.91
C PRO A 7 47.16 -9.68 -47.43
N ALA A 8 45.99 -9.12 -47.09
CA ALA A 8 45.61 -8.76 -45.73
C ALA A 8 45.33 -10.01 -44.87
N PRO A 9 45.66 -10.00 -43.56
CA PRO A 9 45.46 -11.17 -42.69
C PRO A 9 43.98 -11.42 -42.39
N ALA A 10 43.57 -12.70 -42.49
CA ALA A 10 42.22 -13.17 -42.26
C ALA A 10 41.79 -13.00 -40.79
N ARG A 11 40.97 -11.98 -40.52
CA ARG A 11 40.42 -11.61 -39.20
C ARG A 11 39.22 -12.46 -38.73
N THR A 12 38.95 -13.60 -39.35
CA THR A 12 37.65 -14.31 -39.21
C THR A 12 37.56 -15.24 -38.01
N THR A 13 38.67 -15.73 -37.47
CA THR A 13 38.71 -16.70 -36.35
C THR A 13 38.38 -16.06 -35.00
N GLY A 14 38.87 -14.85 -34.72
CA GLY A 14 38.63 -14.17 -33.43
C GLY A 14 37.16 -13.82 -33.19
N ARG A 15 36.42 -13.45 -34.24
CA ARG A 15 34.99 -13.12 -34.14
C ARG A 15 34.12 -14.35 -33.86
N LYS A 16 34.45 -15.50 -34.46
CA LYS A 16 33.76 -16.77 -34.19
C LYS A 16 33.96 -17.21 -32.74
N LEU A 17 35.19 -17.11 -32.24
CA LEU A 17 35.51 -17.48 -30.86
C LEU A 17 34.79 -16.58 -29.83
N ALA A 18 34.71 -15.28 -30.09
CA ALA A 18 33.97 -14.34 -29.24
C ALA A 18 32.46 -14.61 -29.21
N VAL A 19 31.85 -14.97 -30.35
CA VAL A 19 30.42 -15.33 -30.42
C VAL A 19 30.14 -16.62 -29.65
N VAL A 20 31.00 -17.63 -29.79
CA VAL A 20 30.86 -18.89 -29.04
C VAL A 20 31.00 -18.64 -27.53
N ALA A 21 32.00 -17.87 -27.11
CA ALA A 21 32.18 -17.51 -25.70
C ALA A 21 30.96 -16.75 -25.14
N GLY A 22 30.38 -15.83 -25.92
CA GLY A 22 29.16 -15.11 -25.52
C GLY A 22 27.94 -16.03 -25.35
N LEU A 23 27.74 -16.99 -26.26
CA LEU A 23 26.66 -17.97 -26.16
C LEU A 23 26.83 -18.89 -24.93
N VAL A 24 28.05 -19.32 -24.64
CA VAL A 24 28.35 -20.11 -23.44
C VAL A 24 28.07 -19.29 -22.17
N ALA A 25 28.50 -18.03 -22.10
CA ALA A 25 28.22 -17.17 -20.95
C ALA A 25 26.71 -16.95 -20.74
N LEU A 26 25.96 -16.72 -21.82
CA LEU A 26 24.51 -16.52 -21.78
C LEU A 26 23.77 -17.77 -21.27
N THR A 27 24.13 -18.95 -21.78
CA THR A 27 23.51 -20.22 -21.38
C THR A 27 23.82 -20.57 -19.92
N VAL A 28 25.06 -20.35 -19.47
CA VAL A 28 25.43 -20.54 -18.05
C VAL A 28 24.67 -19.55 -17.16
N GLY A 29 24.56 -18.28 -17.56
CA GLY A 29 23.82 -17.26 -16.81
C GLY A 29 22.33 -17.57 -16.69
N LEU A 30 21.68 -17.97 -17.78
CA LEU A 30 20.27 -18.40 -17.78
C LEU A 30 20.06 -19.66 -16.93
N SER A 31 20.94 -20.66 -17.06
CA SER A 31 20.84 -21.90 -16.28
C SER A 31 21.00 -21.62 -14.78
N GLY A 32 21.98 -20.78 -14.41
CA GLY A 32 22.19 -20.38 -13.03
C GLY A 32 21.01 -19.59 -12.45
N PHE A 33 20.39 -18.71 -13.23
CA PHE A 33 19.19 -17.98 -12.82
C PHE A 33 18.02 -18.92 -12.53
N PHE A 34 17.72 -19.87 -13.42
CA PHE A 34 16.64 -20.85 -13.20
C PHE A 34 16.95 -21.81 -12.05
N MET A 35 18.21 -22.26 -11.90
CA MET A 35 18.60 -23.11 -10.78
C MET A 35 18.47 -22.37 -9.44
N GLY A 36 18.80 -21.08 -9.39
CA GLY A 36 18.61 -20.23 -8.22
C GLY A 36 17.14 -20.02 -7.86
N LEU A 37 16.26 -19.88 -8.85
CA LEU A 37 14.81 -19.84 -8.62
C LEU A 37 14.29 -21.15 -8.02
N LEU A 38 14.72 -22.30 -8.54
CA LEU A 38 14.34 -23.62 -8.02
C LEU A 38 14.86 -23.86 -6.60
N GLN A 39 16.10 -23.47 -6.29
CA GLN A 39 16.66 -23.58 -4.93
C GLN A 39 15.90 -22.71 -3.93
N THR A 40 15.46 -21.52 -4.34
CA THR A 40 14.65 -20.64 -3.49
C THR A 40 13.31 -21.29 -3.15
N ASP A 41 12.69 -21.97 -4.11
CA ASP A 41 11.44 -22.69 -3.90
C ASP A 41 11.62 -23.89 -2.97
N HIS A 42 12.68 -24.69 -3.15
CA HIS A 42 13.02 -25.79 -2.25
C HIS A 42 13.34 -25.32 -0.82
N ALA A 43 14.11 -24.24 -0.65
CA ALA A 43 14.40 -23.68 0.66
C ALA A 43 13.14 -23.11 1.35
N ALA A 44 12.23 -22.51 0.58
CA ALA A 44 10.93 -22.04 1.06
C ALA A 44 9.96 -23.19 1.39
N HIS A 45 10.14 -24.38 0.79
CA HIS A 45 9.43 -25.59 1.16
C HIS A 45 10.02 -26.26 2.40
N ASP A 46 11.34 -26.40 2.50
CA ASP A 46 12.01 -27.02 3.66
C ASP A 46 11.81 -26.22 4.95
N THR A 47 11.80 -24.89 4.88
CA THR A 47 11.48 -24.05 6.05
C THR A 47 10.04 -24.20 6.54
N ARG A 48 9.08 -24.58 5.67
CA ARG A 48 7.71 -24.89 6.08
C ARG A 48 7.57 -26.28 6.70
N HIS A 49 8.51 -27.18 6.42
CA HIS A 49 8.55 -28.53 7.01
C HIS A 49 9.40 -28.62 8.28
N ALA A 50 9.90 -27.49 8.82
CA ALA A 50 10.40 -27.40 10.18
C ALA A 50 9.26 -27.77 11.15
N ARG A 51 9.24 -29.06 11.47
CA ARG A 51 8.26 -29.85 12.19
C ARG A 51 7.77 -29.14 13.46
N VAL A 52 6.67 -28.40 13.35
CA VAL A 52 5.75 -28.25 14.48
C VAL A 52 5.29 -29.67 14.78
N THR A 53 5.78 -30.23 15.88
CA THR A 53 5.24 -31.49 16.42
C THR A 53 3.86 -31.13 16.93
N ALA A 54 2.89 -31.07 16.03
CA ALA A 54 1.50 -30.83 16.36
C ALA A 54 1.06 -31.99 17.24
N THR A 55 0.90 -31.70 18.53
CA THR A 55 0.23 -32.60 19.47
C THR A 55 -1.11 -32.94 18.84
N ARG A 56 -1.34 -34.22 18.51
CA ARG A 56 -2.61 -34.69 17.94
C ARG A 56 -3.71 -34.20 18.88
N PRO A 57 -4.63 -33.31 18.44
CA PRO A 57 -5.72 -32.86 19.29
C PRO A 57 -6.52 -34.08 19.72
N THR A 58 -6.79 -34.17 21.01
CA THR A 58 -7.75 -35.13 21.56
C THR A 58 -9.05 -34.98 20.76
N THR A 59 -9.51 -36.05 20.15
CA THR A 59 -10.75 -36.10 19.38
C THR A 59 -11.92 -35.69 20.28
N ILE A 60 -12.34 -34.43 20.16
CA ILE A 60 -13.67 -34.01 20.60
C ILE A 60 -14.65 -34.63 19.58
N PRO A 61 -15.74 -35.28 20.00
CA PRO A 61 -16.70 -35.83 19.06
C PRO A 61 -17.34 -34.67 18.26
N ALA A 62 -16.83 -34.45 17.06
CA ALA A 62 -17.37 -33.50 16.10
C ALA A 62 -18.44 -34.23 15.29
N ALA A 63 -19.60 -34.40 15.89
CA ALA A 63 -20.80 -34.66 15.13
C ALA A 63 -21.67 -33.39 15.21
N GLU A 64 -21.99 -32.85 14.04
CA GLU A 64 -23.21 -32.08 13.74
C GLU A 64 -23.13 -30.55 13.59
N LEU A 65 -22.03 -29.85 13.93
CA LEU A 65 -22.02 -28.37 13.88
C LEU A 65 -21.14 -27.70 12.81
N TYR A 66 -20.24 -28.43 12.15
CA TYR A 66 -19.38 -27.82 11.13
C TYR A 66 -19.17 -28.77 9.95
N PRO A 67 -19.27 -28.28 8.70
CA PRO A 67 -18.89 -29.07 7.54
C PRO A 67 -17.41 -29.43 7.62
N GLU A 68 -17.09 -30.64 7.19
CA GLU A 68 -15.71 -31.12 7.09
C GLU A 68 -14.91 -30.21 6.15
N ALA A 69 -13.70 -29.81 6.59
CA ALA A 69 -12.86 -28.92 5.81
C ALA A 69 -12.40 -29.64 4.52
N PRO A 70 -12.55 -29.03 3.33
CA PRO A 70 -12.06 -29.61 2.07
C PRO A 70 -10.55 -29.83 2.10
N SER A 71 -10.06 -30.87 1.40
CA SER A 71 -8.63 -31.06 1.24
C SER A 71 -8.03 -30.01 0.29
N TYR A 72 -6.72 -29.77 0.41
CA TYR A 72 -6.03 -28.79 -0.43
C TYR A 72 -6.05 -29.15 -1.92
N ALA A 73 -6.11 -30.46 -2.24
CA ALA A 73 -6.28 -30.94 -3.61
C ALA A 73 -7.69 -30.62 -4.14
N ASP A 74 -8.71 -30.75 -3.28
CA ASP A 74 -10.10 -30.44 -3.63
C ASP A 74 -10.34 -28.93 -3.80
N LEU A 75 -9.47 -28.06 -3.30
CA LEU A 75 -9.58 -26.61 -3.55
C LEU A 75 -9.25 -26.24 -5.00
N HIS A 76 -8.42 -27.03 -5.69
CA HIS A 76 -8.04 -26.74 -7.06
C HIS A 76 -9.08 -27.21 -8.07
N ASP A 77 -9.63 -28.41 -7.85
CA ASP A 77 -10.60 -29.06 -8.73
C ASP A 77 -12.06 -28.84 -8.29
N GLY A 78 -12.27 -28.39 -7.05
CA GLY A 78 -13.58 -28.36 -6.42
C GLY A 78 -14.48 -27.19 -6.82
N ARG A 79 -15.78 -27.50 -6.76
CA ARG A 79 -16.93 -26.59 -6.93
C ARG A 79 -16.95 -25.37 -5.99
N LEU A 80 -15.98 -25.21 -5.10
CA LEU A 80 -15.81 -24.02 -4.28
C LEU A 80 -15.18 -22.91 -5.11
N ARG A 81 -16.01 -22.26 -5.92
CA ARG A 81 -15.73 -20.96 -6.53
C ARG A 81 -16.61 -19.94 -5.81
N PRO A 82 -16.18 -19.34 -4.69
CA PRO A 82 -17.00 -18.43 -3.89
C PRO A 82 -17.55 -17.21 -4.66
N ASN A 83 -17.08 -16.98 -5.89
CA ASN A 83 -17.46 -15.88 -6.76
C ASN A 83 -17.79 -16.33 -8.20
N ARG A 84 -18.15 -17.61 -8.44
CA ARG A 84 -18.46 -18.13 -9.80
C ARG A 84 -19.47 -17.26 -10.54
N ASP A 85 -20.49 -16.83 -9.81
CA ASP A 85 -21.61 -16.09 -10.35
C ASP A 85 -21.37 -14.57 -10.27
N TRP A 86 -20.19 -14.14 -9.78
CA TRP A 86 -19.82 -12.73 -9.63
C TRP A 86 -19.08 -12.25 -10.89
N THR A 87 -19.85 -11.80 -11.88
CA THR A 87 -19.30 -11.16 -13.08
C THR A 87 -19.14 -9.66 -12.86
N VAL A 88 -17.90 -9.20 -12.61
CA VAL A 88 -17.59 -7.76 -12.53
C VAL A 88 -17.30 -7.25 -13.93
N SER A 89 -18.26 -6.55 -14.55
CA SER A 89 -18.02 -5.82 -15.80
C SER A 89 -17.64 -4.37 -15.49
N LEU A 90 -16.33 -4.08 -15.51
CA LEU A 90 -15.81 -2.73 -15.28
C LEU A 90 -16.38 -1.70 -16.29
N ALA A 91 -16.77 -2.15 -17.48
CA ALA A 91 -17.42 -1.33 -18.50
C ALA A 91 -18.83 -0.86 -18.10
N THR A 92 -19.48 -1.57 -17.16
CA THR A 92 -20.84 -1.25 -16.69
C THR A 92 -20.88 -0.44 -15.41
N LEU A 93 -19.74 -0.21 -14.74
CA LEU A 93 -19.68 0.70 -13.60
C LEU A 93 -19.97 2.12 -14.09
N ALA A 94 -21.07 2.69 -13.59
CA ALA A 94 -21.45 4.06 -13.88
C ALA A 94 -20.30 4.99 -13.50
N ARG A 95 -19.60 5.54 -14.50
CA ARG A 95 -18.61 6.59 -14.25
C ARG A 95 -19.39 7.84 -13.91
N PRO A 96 -19.15 8.45 -12.74
CA PRO A 96 -19.80 9.71 -12.42
C PRO A 96 -19.45 10.72 -13.51
N ASP A 97 -20.44 11.42 -14.03
CA ASP A 97 -20.22 12.58 -14.88
C ASP A 97 -19.34 13.57 -14.10
N PRO A 98 -18.14 13.94 -14.58
CA PRO A 98 -17.28 14.92 -13.94
C PRO A 98 -18.00 16.26 -13.70
N ALA A 99 -18.98 16.60 -14.55
CA ALA A 99 -19.80 17.80 -14.40
C ALA A 99 -20.90 17.66 -13.33
N ALA A 100 -21.47 16.46 -13.14
CA ALA A 100 -22.42 16.17 -12.06
C ALA A 100 -21.78 16.11 -10.66
N GLN A 101 -20.44 16.05 -10.57
CA GLN A 101 -19.70 16.17 -9.30
C GLN A 101 -19.63 17.61 -8.76
N TYR A 102 -20.12 18.58 -9.53
CA TYR A 102 -20.45 19.90 -9.01
C TYR A 102 -21.69 19.75 -8.12
N VAL A 103 -21.46 19.43 -6.85
CA VAL A 103 -22.38 19.81 -5.78
C VAL A 103 -22.10 21.28 -5.49
N PRO A 104 -22.87 22.26 -6.00
CA PRO A 104 -22.94 23.55 -5.34
C PRO A 104 -23.87 23.33 -4.15
N ALA A 105 -23.31 22.92 -3.03
CA ALA A 105 -24.02 23.06 -1.79
C ALA A 105 -22.99 23.45 -0.76
N VAL A 106 -23.06 24.71 -0.35
CA VAL A 106 -22.62 25.10 0.98
C VAL A 106 -23.19 24.04 1.93
N LEU A 107 -22.33 23.12 2.36
CA LEU A 107 -22.74 22.08 3.27
C LEU A 107 -23.17 22.74 4.57
N THR A 108 -24.27 22.25 5.16
CA THR A 108 -24.66 22.75 6.48
C THR A 108 -23.55 22.45 7.50
N ALA A 109 -23.52 23.19 8.60
CA ALA A 109 -22.57 22.92 9.68
C ALA A 109 -22.69 21.46 10.19
N GLY A 110 -23.91 20.91 10.21
CA GLY A 110 -24.17 19.51 10.56
C GLY A 110 -23.57 18.51 9.56
N ASP A 111 -23.71 18.78 8.25
CA ASP A 111 -23.11 17.94 7.21
C ASP A 111 -21.58 17.94 7.26
N LEU A 112 -20.99 19.12 7.46
CA LEU A 112 -19.56 19.28 7.64
C LEU A 112 -19.05 18.49 8.86
N ALA A 113 -19.75 18.58 9.99
CA ALA A 113 -19.41 17.84 11.20
C ALA A 113 -19.47 16.33 10.95
N ARG A 114 -20.53 15.82 10.32
CA ARG A 114 -20.69 14.40 9.99
C ARG A 114 -19.57 13.87 9.08
N LEU A 115 -19.18 14.62 8.06
CA LEU A 115 -18.07 14.24 7.16
C LEU A 115 -16.73 14.19 7.91
N ARG A 116 -16.48 15.16 8.80
CA ARG A 116 -15.29 15.17 9.67
C ARG A 116 -15.26 13.96 10.59
N THR A 117 -16.37 13.68 11.29
CA THR A 117 -16.49 12.51 12.17
C THR A 117 -16.27 11.21 11.41
N THR A 118 -16.83 11.09 10.20
CA THR A 118 -16.63 9.89 9.35
C THR A 118 -15.16 9.71 8.95
N ARG A 119 -14.45 10.80 8.60
CA ARG A 119 -13.02 10.75 8.26
C ARG A 119 -12.18 10.35 9.47
N VAL A 120 -12.44 10.95 10.62
CA VAL A 120 -11.71 10.71 11.87
C VAL A 120 -11.97 9.29 12.37
N GLY A 121 -13.21 8.82 12.37
CA GLY A 121 -13.56 7.48 12.86
C GLY A 121 -12.95 6.31 12.08
N ARG A 122 -12.38 6.56 10.90
CA ARG A 122 -11.62 5.54 10.15
C ARG A 122 -10.12 5.55 10.47
N ARG A 123 -9.66 6.40 11.38
CA ARG A 123 -8.24 6.63 11.69
C ARG A 123 -8.03 6.60 13.20
N GLN A 124 -6.86 6.12 13.61
CA GLN A 124 -6.49 6.12 15.01
C GLN A 124 -5.99 7.51 15.48
N TYR A 125 -5.37 8.28 14.59
CA TYR A 125 -4.89 9.65 14.82
C TYR A 125 -4.84 10.41 13.49
N ASP A 126 -4.72 11.74 13.51
CA ASP A 126 -4.58 12.49 12.26
C ASP A 126 -3.24 12.18 11.56
N GLY A 127 -3.33 11.79 10.29
CA GLY A 127 -2.19 11.23 9.55
C GLY A 127 -2.23 9.71 9.40
N ALA A 128 -2.88 8.98 10.32
CA ALA A 128 -2.95 7.52 10.24
C ALA A 128 -3.60 7.04 8.92
N PRO A 129 -3.13 5.91 8.36
CA PRO A 129 -3.81 5.24 7.27
C PRO A 129 -5.27 4.91 7.67
N PRO A 130 -6.27 5.21 6.84
CA PRO A 130 -7.63 4.81 7.10
C PRO A 130 -7.81 3.30 7.02
N VAL A 131 -8.64 2.74 7.90
CA VAL A 131 -9.18 1.39 7.72
C VAL A 131 -10.14 1.35 6.53
N ALA A 132 -10.11 0.24 5.77
CA ALA A 132 -11.04 0.00 4.69
C ALA A 132 -12.39 -0.46 5.27
N PRO A 133 -13.51 0.25 5.01
CA PRO A 133 -14.82 -0.07 5.60
C PRO A 133 -15.54 -1.21 4.86
N HIS A 134 -14.84 -1.93 4.00
CA HIS A 134 -15.36 -2.98 3.14
C HIS A 134 -14.35 -4.14 3.11
N PRO A 135 -14.77 -5.33 2.69
CA PRO A 135 -13.85 -6.44 2.55
C PRO A 135 -12.78 -6.13 1.49
N THR A 136 -11.60 -6.70 1.67
CA THR A 136 -10.48 -6.58 0.73
C THR A 136 -9.95 -7.97 0.40
N ASP A 137 -9.70 -8.24 -0.87
CA ASP A 137 -8.83 -9.34 -1.27
C ASP A 137 -7.36 -8.89 -1.15
N GLN A 138 -6.45 -9.86 -1.03
CA GLN A 138 -5.01 -9.60 -0.90
C GLN A 138 -4.25 -9.90 -2.20
N LEU A 139 -4.97 -9.99 -3.33
CA LEU A 139 -4.42 -10.58 -4.55
C LEU A 139 -3.70 -9.54 -5.42
N SER A 140 -4.20 -8.31 -5.46
CA SER A 140 -3.60 -7.26 -6.30
C SER A 140 -3.96 -5.84 -5.86
N SER A 141 -3.00 -4.93 -5.89
CA SER A 141 -3.23 -3.49 -5.72
C SER A 141 -4.05 -2.88 -6.88
N ALA A 142 -4.11 -3.53 -8.05
CA ALA A 142 -4.90 -3.05 -9.17
C ALA A 142 -6.39 -2.97 -8.83
N ALA A 143 -6.93 -3.96 -8.10
CA ALA A 143 -8.33 -3.98 -7.69
C ALA A 143 -8.70 -2.76 -6.82
N CYS A 144 -7.78 -2.32 -5.94
CA CYS A 144 -7.98 -1.12 -5.13
C CYS A 144 -8.02 0.13 -6.02
N LEU A 145 -7.13 0.20 -7.02
CA LEU A 145 -6.96 1.36 -7.87
C LEU A 145 -8.14 1.59 -8.84
N GLU A 146 -8.95 0.57 -9.13
CA GLU A 146 -10.18 0.72 -9.91
C GLU A 146 -11.14 1.77 -9.32
N CYS A 147 -11.22 1.83 -7.98
CA CYS A 147 -12.08 2.79 -7.29
C CYS A 147 -11.30 3.92 -6.61
N HIS A 148 -10.08 3.67 -6.14
CA HIS A 148 -9.28 4.63 -5.39
C HIS A 148 -8.25 5.38 -6.25
N GLY A 149 -8.02 4.98 -7.51
CA GLY A 149 -7.03 5.61 -8.39
C GLY A 149 -7.50 6.94 -8.98
N THR A 150 -8.81 7.09 -9.19
CA THR A 150 -9.46 8.28 -9.73
C THR A 150 -10.75 8.58 -8.97
N PRO A 151 -11.28 9.81 -9.04
CA PRO A 151 -12.57 10.15 -8.46
C PRO A 151 -13.69 9.23 -8.96
N THR A 152 -14.23 8.41 -8.04
CA THR A 152 -15.26 7.39 -8.35
C THR A 152 -16.41 7.49 -7.36
N VAL A 153 -17.61 7.09 -7.77
CA VAL A 153 -18.80 7.01 -6.91
C VAL A 153 -19.33 5.59 -6.95
N VAL A 154 -19.55 4.99 -5.77
CA VAL A 154 -20.12 3.64 -5.63
C VAL A 154 -21.35 3.73 -4.74
N ALA A 155 -22.50 3.24 -5.23
CA ALA A 155 -23.79 3.30 -4.52
C ALA A 155 -24.11 4.71 -3.96
N GLY A 156 -23.92 5.73 -4.79
CA GLY A 156 -24.17 7.14 -4.45
C GLY A 156 -23.17 7.75 -3.46
N ARG A 157 -22.08 7.05 -3.10
CA ARG A 157 -21.05 7.54 -2.17
C ARG A 157 -19.74 7.79 -2.92
N ALA A 158 -19.19 8.99 -2.73
CA ALA A 158 -17.86 9.32 -3.24
C ALA A 158 -16.80 8.42 -2.58
N VAL A 159 -16.00 7.76 -3.40
CA VAL A 159 -14.88 6.93 -2.97
C VAL A 159 -13.67 7.84 -2.75
N PRO A 160 -12.98 7.75 -1.59
CA PRO A 160 -11.76 8.52 -1.37
C PRO A 160 -10.69 8.11 -2.38
N GLN A 161 -10.17 9.06 -3.15
CA GLN A 161 -8.99 8.81 -3.99
C GLN A 161 -7.73 8.67 -3.12
N ILE A 162 -6.75 7.87 -3.53
CA ILE A 162 -5.45 7.80 -2.87
C ILE A 162 -4.79 9.18 -2.82
N SER A 163 -4.21 9.52 -1.68
CA SER A 163 -3.54 10.80 -1.46
C SER A 163 -2.03 10.73 -1.68
N HIS A 164 -1.49 9.56 -1.98
CA HIS A 164 -0.05 9.29 -2.12
C HIS A 164 0.27 8.59 -3.45
N PRO A 165 1.55 8.50 -3.85
CA PRO A 165 1.97 7.69 -4.98
C PRO A 165 1.46 6.24 -4.89
N ARG A 166 1.35 5.58 -6.04
CA ARG A 166 0.90 4.17 -6.07
C ARG A 166 1.98 3.28 -5.46
N PHE A 167 1.58 2.42 -4.54
CA PHE A 167 2.42 1.38 -3.95
C PHE A 167 1.94 0.00 -4.37
N THR A 168 2.82 -1.00 -4.29
CA THR A 168 2.55 -2.38 -4.73
C THR A 168 1.53 -3.09 -3.85
N SER A 169 1.38 -2.70 -2.58
CA SER A 169 0.41 -3.29 -1.66
C SER A 169 -0.21 -2.22 -0.76
N CYS A 170 -1.53 -2.04 -0.89
CA CYS A 170 -2.31 -1.11 -0.08
C CYS A 170 -2.55 -1.64 1.33
N ILE A 171 -2.66 -2.96 1.47
CA ILE A 171 -3.02 -3.65 2.73
C ILE A 171 -1.88 -3.69 3.76
N GLN A 172 -0.67 -3.26 3.38
CA GLN A 172 0.42 -3.02 4.36
C GLN A 172 0.04 -1.91 5.35
N CYS A 173 -0.82 -0.98 4.93
CA CYS A 173 -1.23 0.16 5.75
C CYS A 173 -2.76 0.23 5.93
N HIS A 174 -3.53 -0.17 4.91
CA HIS A 174 -4.99 -0.11 4.93
C HIS A 174 -5.60 -1.47 5.26
N VAL A 175 -5.87 -1.69 6.54
CA VAL A 175 -6.51 -2.92 7.03
C VAL A 175 -8.03 -2.79 6.91
N SER A 176 -8.71 -3.87 6.52
CA SER A 176 -10.19 -3.91 6.51
C SER A 176 -10.75 -3.98 7.93
N SER A 177 -11.75 -3.14 8.22
CA SER A 177 -12.48 -3.20 9.49
C SER A 177 -13.52 -4.34 9.54
N VAL A 178 -13.79 -4.98 8.41
CA VAL A 178 -14.78 -6.06 8.30
C VAL A 178 -14.14 -7.42 7.95
N GLY A 179 -12.81 -7.48 7.91
CA GLY A 179 -12.04 -8.69 7.61
C GLY A 179 -11.87 -8.97 6.12
N PRO A 180 -11.22 -10.09 5.76
CA PRO A 180 -11.14 -10.54 4.38
C PRO A 180 -12.53 -10.82 3.81
N ALA A 181 -12.69 -10.79 2.49
CA ALA A 181 -13.95 -11.14 1.82
C ALA A 181 -14.39 -12.61 2.02
N SER A 182 -13.53 -13.44 2.64
CA SER A 182 -13.86 -14.82 2.97
C SER A 182 -14.70 -14.91 4.25
N TRP A 183 -15.67 -15.82 4.23
CA TRP A 183 -16.65 -16.18 5.27
C TRP A 183 -16.06 -16.64 6.62
N TRP A 184 -14.74 -16.71 6.75
CA TRP A 184 -14.07 -16.74 8.05
C TRP A 184 -14.24 -15.35 8.67
N GLN A 185 -15.38 -15.16 9.32
CA GLN A 185 -15.58 -14.02 10.22
C GLN A 185 -14.44 -14.07 11.23
N ALA A 186 -13.54 -13.09 11.14
CA ALA A 186 -12.62 -12.77 12.21
C ALA A 186 -13.48 -12.60 13.47
N ARG A 187 -13.49 -13.63 14.33
CA ARG A 187 -14.12 -13.55 15.64
C ARG A 187 -13.59 -12.29 16.27
N GLY A 188 -14.50 -11.44 16.74
CA GLY A 188 -14.20 -10.16 17.35
C GLY A 188 -13.32 -10.33 18.58
N THR A 189 -12.02 -10.50 18.38
CA THR A 189 -11.03 -10.21 19.40
C THR A 189 -11.04 -8.71 19.54
N ALA A 190 -11.75 -8.23 20.56
CA ALA A 190 -11.65 -6.86 20.99
C ALA A 190 -10.23 -6.62 21.51
N LEU A 191 -9.29 -6.28 20.61
CA LEU A 191 -7.92 -5.90 20.94
C LEU A 191 -7.84 -4.54 21.65
N SER A 192 -8.96 -4.06 22.20
CA SER A 192 -9.08 -2.79 22.93
C SER A 192 -8.86 -2.94 24.44
N GLU A 193 -8.90 -4.15 25.00
CA GLU A 193 -8.59 -4.34 26.41
C GLU A 193 -7.13 -3.93 26.70
N GLY A 194 -6.97 -2.87 27.50
CA GLY A 194 -5.65 -2.34 27.89
C GLY A 194 -5.01 -1.35 26.92
N ASN A 195 -5.65 -0.97 25.81
CA ASN A 195 -5.10 0.06 24.92
C ASN A 195 -5.43 1.48 25.43
N SER A 196 -4.44 2.18 25.96
CA SER A 196 -4.55 3.57 26.44
C SER A 196 -4.11 4.61 25.41
N PHE A 197 -3.94 4.24 24.14
CA PHE A 197 -3.48 5.15 23.09
C PHE A 197 -4.52 6.24 22.82
N THR A 198 -4.10 7.50 22.97
CA THR A 198 -4.87 8.67 22.56
C THR A 198 -4.23 9.29 21.31
N GLY A 199 -4.94 9.25 20.19
CA GLY A 199 -4.46 9.82 18.94
C GLY A 199 -4.49 11.34 18.91
N SER A 200 -3.60 11.93 18.12
CA SER A 200 -3.62 13.38 17.86
C SER A 200 -4.88 13.78 17.08
N PRO A 201 -5.60 14.83 17.52
CA PRO A 201 -6.75 15.34 16.78
C PRO A 201 -6.31 16.03 15.48
N PRO A 202 -7.21 16.19 14.49
CA PRO A 202 -6.91 16.96 13.29
C PRO A 202 -6.65 18.43 13.63
N ALA A 203 -5.61 19.02 13.02
CA ALA A 203 -5.10 20.36 13.40
C ALA A 203 -6.00 21.55 12.98
N GLY A 204 -7.21 21.29 12.45
CA GLY A 204 -8.13 22.35 12.05
C GLY A 204 -7.65 23.15 10.83
N PRO A 205 -8.15 24.38 10.62
CA PRO A 205 -7.70 25.25 9.54
C PRO A 205 -6.29 25.78 9.82
N GLY A 206 -5.44 25.80 8.79
CA GLY A 206 -4.08 26.35 8.91
C GLY A 206 -4.08 27.85 9.15
N PRO A 207 -3.16 28.37 10.00
CA PRO A 207 -3.02 29.80 10.23
C PRO A 207 -2.70 30.55 8.93
N ARG A 208 -3.04 31.84 8.92
CA ARG A 208 -2.73 32.77 7.83
C ARG A 208 -1.77 33.83 8.35
N ALA A 209 -0.86 34.29 7.51
CA ALA A 209 0.04 35.38 7.85
C ALA A 209 -0.71 36.72 8.01
N TYR A 210 -1.74 36.95 7.18
CA TYR A 210 -2.60 38.15 7.20
C TYR A 210 -3.96 37.84 6.56
N ILE A 211 -4.91 38.78 6.65
CA ILE A 211 -6.25 38.62 6.08
C ILE A 211 -6.16 38.47 4.54
N GLY A 212 -6.77 37.41 4.00
CA GLY A 212 -6.66 37.09 2.57
C GLY A 212 -5.41 36.30 2.16
N ALA A 213 -4.36 36.20 2.99
CA ALA A 213 -3.22 35.32 2.70
C ALA A 213 -3.66 33.85 2.62
N PRO A 214 -3.11 33.01 1.72
CA PRO A 214 -3.41 31.58 1.70
C PRO A 214 -3.17 30.93 3.08
N PRO A 215 -4.04 30.02 3.54
CA PRO A 215 -3.79 29.26 4.75
C PRO A 215 -2.57 28.34 4.56
N THR A 216 -1.79 28.14 5.61
CA THR A 216 -0.77 27.09 5.61
C THR A 216 -1.43 25.70 5.57
N ILE A 217 -0.67 24.68 5.17
CA ILE A 217 -1.13 23.29 5.18
C ILE A 217 -1.12 22.79 6.62
N PRO A 218 -2.28 22.47 7.24
CA PRO A 218 -2.38 22.11 8.65
C PRO A 218 -2.22 20.60 8.89
N HIS A 219 -1.53 19.90 8.00
CA HIS A 219 -1.28 18.47 8.13
C HIS A 219 0.02 18.14 7.40
N THR A 220 0.58 16.98 7.70
CA THR A 220 1.73 16.49 6.94
C THR A 220 1.39 16.32 5.45
N THR A 221 2.34 16.64 4.59
CA THR A 221 2.26 16.39 3.14
C THR A 221 2.77 14.99 2.77
N TRP A 222 3.53 14.34 3.65
CA TRP A 222 3.95 12.96 3.46
C TRP A 222 2.75 12.02 3.43
N MET A 223 2.69 11.16 2.41
CA MET A 223 1.54 10.30 2.10
C MET A 223 0.24 11.08 1.78
N ARG A 224 0.36 12.39 1.49
CA ARG A 224 -0.73 13.33 1.12
C ARG A 224 -0.34 14.27 -0.02
N GLU A 225 0.56 13.82 -0.89
CA GLU A 225 1.12 14.59 -2.00
C GLU A 225 0.05 14.93 -3.06
N SER A 226 -0.95 14.07 -3.24
CA SER A 226 -2.09 14.31 -4.13
C SER A 226 -3.14 15.19 -3.44
N CYS A 227 -2.89 16.50 -3.39
CA CYS A 227 -3.76 17.50 -2.75
C CYS A 227 -5.22 17.39 -3.25
N MET A 228 -5.40 17.13 -4.54
CA MET A 228 -6.71 17.04 -5.20
C MET A 228 -7.54 15.82 -4.79
N SER A 229 -6.93 14.80 -4.16
CA SER A 229 -7.66 13.67 -3.58
C SER A 229 -8.66 14.10 -2.50
N CYS A 230 -8.33 15.16 -1.75
CA CYS A 230 -9.20 15.74 -0.73
C CYS A 230 -9.77 17.09 -1.13
N HIS A 231 -8.97 17.93 -1.78
CA HIS A 231 -9.32 19.30 -2.12
C HIS A 231 -9.93 19.46 -3.53
N GLY A 232 -9.90 18.41 -4.36
CA GLY A 232 -10.42 18.45 -5.72
C GLY A 232 -11.91 18.14 -5.85
N PRO A 233 -12.46 18.12 -7.08
CA PRO A 233 -13.87 17.84 -7.34
C PRO A 233 -14.35 16.49 -6.80
N GLY A 234 -13.50 15.47 -6.83
CA GLY A 234 -13.77 14.14 -6.24
C GLY A 234 -13.72 14.11 -4.72
N GLY A 235 -13.15 15.13 -4.09
CA GLY A 235 -13.03 15.25 -2.64
C GLY A 235 -14.36 15.63 -1.98
N THR A 236 -14.46 15.35 -0.68
CA THR A 236 -15.63 15.76 0.12
C THR A 236 -15.80 17.28 0.05
N ALA A 237 -17.03 17.77 -0.17
CA ALA A 237 -17.29 19.21 -0.34
C ALA A 237 -16.77 20.09 0.81
N ALA A 238 -16.60 19.52 2.02
CA ALA A 238 -16.03 20.17 3.20
C ALA A 238 -14.57 20.65 3.05
N LEU A 239 -13.80 20.02 2.17
CA LEU A 239 -12.37 20.25 2.01
C LEU A 239 -12.03 20.84 0.64
N ARG A 240 -13.02 21.08 -0.23
CA ARG A 240 -12.75 21.52 -1.61
C ARG A 240 -12.06 22.88 -1.63
N THR A 241 -11.09 23.00 -2.53
CA THR A 241 -10.49 24.30 -2.84
C THR A 241 -11.47 25.16 -3.63
N SER A 242 -11.43 26.47 -3.43
CA SER A 242 -12.17 27.43 -4.25
C SER A 242 -11.52 27.66 -5.63
N HIS A 243 -10.32 27.13 -5.86
CA HIS A 243 -9.55 27.33 -7.08
C HIS A 243 -8.93 26.02 -7.57
N PRO A 244 -9.77 25.08 -8.08
CA PRO A 244 -9.33 23.74 -8.48
C PRO A 244 -8.46 23.73 -9.75
N ASN A 245 -8.41 24.85 -10.47
CA ASN A 245 -7.58 25.03 -11.67
C ASN A 245 -6.10 25.33 -11.37
N ARG A 246 -5.74 25.60 -10.10
CA ARG A 246 -4.35 25.84 -9.69
C ARG A 246 -3.57 24.52 -9.68
N GLN A 247 -2.44 24.50 -10.39
CA GLN A 247 -1.65 23.28 -10.58
C GLN A 247 -0.65 23.01 -9.45
N SER A 248 -0.12 24.06 -8.81
CA SER A 248 0.83 23.93 -7.71
C SER A 248 0.27 24.53 -6.43
N CYS A 249 -0.26 23.68 -5.55
CA CYS A 249 -0.85 24.11 -4.28
C CYS A 249 0.23 24.70 -3.35
N VAL A 250 1.40 24.06 -3.32
CA VAL A 250 2.53 24.42 -2.44
C VAL A 250 3.23 25.72 -2.83
N GLN A 251 2.92 26.29 -4.00
CA GLN A 251 3.38 27.63 -4.37
C GLN A 251 2.78 28.72 -3.47
N CYS A 252 1.57 28.49 -2.97
CA CYS A 252 0.84 29.45 -2.14
C CYS A 252 0.59 28.93 -0.72
N HIS A 253 0.32 27.64 -0.58
CA HIS A 253 0.07 26.99 0.69
C HIS A 253 1.36 26.38 1.22
N ALA A 254 2.06 27.12 2.09
CA ALA A 254 3.26 26.60 2.74
C ALA A 254 2.90 25.52 3.77
N PRO A 255 3.67 24.43 3.87
CA PRO A 255 3.56 23.48 4.98
C PRO A 255 3.68 24.16 6.34
N ASN A 256 2.88 23.71 7.30
CA ASN A 256 3.13 24.09 8.68
C ASN A 256 4.39 23.34 9.17
N ALA A 257 5.46 24.09 9.45
CA ALA A 257 6.75 23.54 9.87
C ALA A 257 6.64 22.61 11.10
N THR A 258 5.72 22.88 12.03
CA THR A 258 5.53 21.99 13.21
C THR A 258 4.98 20.62 12.85
N LEU A 259 4.28 20.49 11.71
CA LEU A 259 3.61 19.26 11.27
C LEU A 259 4.35 18.54 10.14
N ASP A 260 5.22 19.25 9.41
CA ASP A 260 5.93 18.73 8.23
C ASP A 260 7.46 18.72 8.39
N SER A 261 7.97 18.95 9.60
CA SER A 261 9.36 18.66 9.93
C SER A 261 9.56 17.16 10.10
N HIS A 262 10.27 16.50 9.17
CA HIS A 262 10.74 15.11 9.32
C HIS A 262 11.66 14.91 10.54
N PHE A 263 12.11 16.00 11.16
CA PHE A 263 12.77 16.02 12.45
C PHE A 263 11.87 16.78 13.42
N ALA A 264 11.26 16.06 14.35
CA ALA A 264 10.65 16.71 15.51
C ALA A 264 11.69 17.67 16.09
N SER A 265 11.37 18.96 16.10
CA SER A 265 12.20 20.01 16.65
C SER A 265 12.34 19.76 18.16
N GLY A 266 13.30 18.91 18.54
CA GLY A 266 13.47 18.44 19.92
C GLY A 266 14.08 17.04 20.08
N LEU A 267 14.09 16.20 19.04
CA LEU A 267 14.87 14.95 19.09
C LEU A 267 16.28 15.22 18.57
N PRO A 268 17.34 14.90 19.34
CA PRO A 268 18.70 14.96 18.81
C PRO A 268 18.79 14.06 17.57
N PRO A 269 19.59 14.43 16.55
CA PRO A 269 19.77 13.59 15.38
C PRO A 269 20.17 12.18 15.84
N PRO A 270 19.70 11.11 15.14
CA PRO A 270 20.12 9.76 15.48
C PRO A 270 21.65 9.76 15.48
N LEU A 271 22.24 9.49 16.65
CA LEU A 271 23.68 9.45 16.78
C LEU A 271 24.21 8.47 15.71
N PRO A 272 25.32 8.81 15.02
CA PRO A 272 25.93 7.88 14.10
C PRO A 272 26.09 6.55 14.83
N VAL A 273 25.65 5.46 14.20
CA VAL A 273 25.69 4.12 14.74
C VAL A 273 27.16 3.84 15.09
N ALA A 274 27.54 4.11 16.33
CA ALA A 274 28.82 3.69 16.84
C ALA A 274 28.76 2.18 16.75
N ILE A 275 29.56 1.62 15.85
CA ILE A 275 29.69 0.19 15.66
C ILE A 275 30.07 -0.34 17.04
N TRP A 276 29.17 -1.11 17.68
CA TRP A 276 29.46 -1.80 18.94
C TRP A 276 30.53 -2.86 18.65
N LYS A 277 31.78 -2.43 18.65
CA LYS A 277 32.97 -3.26 18.80
C LYS A 277 33.65 -2.83 20.09
N THR A 278 33.08 -3.25 21.21
CA THR A 278 33.85 -3.40 22.44
C THR A 278 33.48 -4.74 23.05
N ASN A 279 34.29 -5.73 22.72
CA ASN A 279 34.46 -6.92 23.56
C ASN A 279 35.07 -6.44 24.89
N ALA A 280 34.25 -6.22 25.89
CA ALA A 280 34.71 -6.10 27.28
C ALA A 280 34.10 -7.26 28.07
N PRO A 281 34.92 -8.12 28.72
CA PRO A 281 34.41 -9.23 29.50
C PRO A 281 33.68 -8.73 30.74
N ALA A 282 32.55 -9.39 31.05
CA ALA A 282 31.74 -9.13 32.23
C ALA A 282 32.56 -9.31 33.51
N ALA A 283 32.83 -8.20 34.22
CA ALA A 283 33.29 -8.25 35.60
C ALA A 283 32.08 -8.50 36.51
N ALA A 284 32.15 -9.58 37.27
CA ALA A 284 31.16 -10.01 38.24
C ALA A 284 31.00 -8.97 39.37
N LEU A 285 29.76 -8.58 39.65
CA LEU A 285 29.39 -7.83 40.84
C LEU A 285 29.29 -8.80 42.03
N ARG A 286 30.08 -8.52 43.07
CA ARG A 286 29.77 -8.85 44.47
C ARG A 286 29.08 -7.64 45.10
#